data_AF-A0AAD9KES8-F1
#
_entry.id   AF-A0AAD9KES8-F1
#
_cell.length_a   1.000
_cell.length_b   1.000
_cell.length_c   1.000
_cell.angle_alpha   90.00
_cell.angle_beta   90.00
_cell.angle_gamma   90.00
#
_symmetry.space_group_name_H-M   'P 1'
#
loop_
_entity.id
_entity.type
_entity.pdbx_description
1 polymer ?
#
loop_
_entity_poly.entity_id
_entity_poly.type
_entity_poly.pdbx_seq_one_letter_code
_entity_poly.pdbx_strand_id
1 'polypeptide(L)'
;MASLITVASLFLLVASGFAATTKFCDFNGRLYKPLQVLPTRSACKYCVCSEETFEPVCFPIRCPAPACSNPVYKDGHCCAVCPGPKTACLVDGITIEEGESVTMPLSSRCYKICMCPSVGKPGVGIQADCAQVCRTS
;
A
#
# COMPACT_ATOMS: atom_id res chain seq x y z
N MET A 1 42.71 -65.78 6.97
CA MET A 1 41.64 -65.23 6.11
C MET A 1 40.57 -64.65 7.02
N ALA A 2 40.84 -63.48 7.61
CA ALA A 2 39.98 -62.85 8.59
C ALA A 2 39.11 -61.79 7.92
N SER A 3 37.82 -62.07 7.87
CA SER A 3 36.69 -61.15 7.87
C SER A 3 36.73 -59.92 6.95
N LEU A 4 36.38 -60.13 5.68
CA LEU A 4 35.78 -59.09 4.83
C LEU A 4 34.41 -58.60 5.36
N ILE A 5 33.80 -59.35 6.30
CA ILE A 5 32.46 -59.10 6.85
C ILE A 5 32.43 -57.89 7.80
N THR A 6 33.55 -57.55 8.46
CA THR A 6 33.61 -56.40 9.39
C THR A 6 33.62 -55.05 8.67
N VAL A 7 34.21 -54.96 7.47
CA VAL A 7 34.31 -53.69 6.73
C VAL A 7 32.96 -53.29 6.13
N ALA A 8 32.20 -54.25 5.59
CA ALA A 8 30.85 -54.02 5.08
C ALA A 8 29.87 -53.58 6.18
N SER A 9 30.05 -54.11 7.39
CA SER A 9 29.22 -53.77 8.56
C SER A 9 29.54 -52.37 9.11
N LEU A 10 30.81 -51.95 9.04
CA LEU A 10 31.23 -50.60 9.43
C LEU A 10 30.80 -49.54 8.39
N PHE A 11 30.73 -49.90 7.10
CA PHE A 11 30.23 -49.03 6.04
C PHE A 11 28.70 -48.78 6.11
N LEU A 12 27.91 -49.71 6.64
CA LEU A 12 26.47 -49.50 6.83
C LEU A 12 26.14 -48.51 7.95
N LEU A 13 27.04 -48.31 8.93
CA LEU A 13 26.86 -47.35 10.03
C LEU A 13 27.12 -45.89 9.61
N VAL A 14 27.90 -45.63 8.56
CA VAL A 14 28.17 -44.27 8.06
C VAL A 14 27.15 -43.77 7.03
N ALA A 15 26.22 -44.63 6.59
CA ALA A 15 25.16 -44.27 5.64
C ALA A 15 23.91 -43.69 6.30
N SER A 16 23.88 -43.50 7.63
CA SER A 16 22.86 -42.71 8.31
C SER A 16 23.12 -41.23 8.05
N GLY A 17 22.82 -40.82 6.82
CA GLY A 17 23.00 -39.46 6.34
C GLY A 17 22.36 -38.44 7.27
N PHE A 18 23.09 -37.36 7.52
CA PHE A 18 22.53 -36.13 8.04
C PHE A 18 21.48 -35.62 7.03
N ALA A 19 20.22 -36.02 7.21
CA ALA A 19 19.11 -35.35 6.55
C ALA A 19 19.01 -33.94 7.15
N ALA A 20 19.77 -33.01 6.56
CA ALA A 20 19.63 -31.60 6.86
C ALA A 20 18.22 -31.18 6.46
N THR A 21 17.29 -31.18 7.43
CA THR A 21 15.93 -30.65 7.26
C THR A 21 16.08 -29.21 6.82
N THR A 22 15.89 -28.99 5.52
CA THR A 22 16.01 -27.66 4.95
C THR A 22 14.70 -26.95 5.25
N LYS A 23 14.77 -25.91 6.09
CA LYS A 23 13.60 -25.21 6.58
C LYS A 23 13.15 -24.14 5.57
N PHE A 24 11.92 -24.26 5.10
CA PHE A 24 11.30 -23.38 4.11
C PHE A 24 9.82 -23.19 4.44
N CYS A 25 9.25 -22.05 4.02
CA CYS A 25 7.81 -21.88 3.98
C CYS A 25 7.24 -22.44 2.67
N ASP A 26 6.22 -23.29 2.73
CA ASP A 26 5.35 -23.52 1.59
C ASP A 26 4.31 -22.39 1.51
N PHE A 27 4.28 -21.70 0.37
CA PHE A 27 3.26 -20.71 0.09
C PHE A 27 2.79 -20.82 -1.36
N ASN A 28 1.53 -21.19 -1.54
CA ASN A 28 0.91 -21.45 -2.84
C ASN A 28 1.69 -22.50 -3.66
N GLY A 29 2.24 -23.55 -3.02
CA GLY A 29 2.98 -24.61 -3.69
C GLY A 29 4.39 -24.21 -4.14
N ARG A 30 4.93 -23.11 -3.60
CA ARG A 30 6.32 -22.68 -3.80
C ARG A 30 7.03 -22.60 -2.45
N LEU A 31 8.30 -23.01 -2.44
CA LEU A 31 9.15 -22.96 -1.26
C LEU A 31 9.90 -21.64 -1.19
N TYR A 32 9.85 -21.00 -0.03
CA TYR A 32 10.49 -19.71 0.25
C TYR A 32 11.45 -19.84 1.43
N LYS A 33 12.58 -19.15 1.34
CA LYS A 33 13.54 -19.08 2.44
C LYS A 33 13.00 -18.21 3.58
N PRO A 34 13.48 -18.42 4.82
CA PRO A 34 13.24 -17.49 5.91
C PRO A 34 13.47 -16.03 5.52
N LEU A 35 12.64 -15.14 6.03
CA LEU A 35 12.63 -13.69 5.78
C LEU A 35 12.31 -13.28 4.33
N GLN A 36 12.04 -14.23 3.43
CA GLN A 36 11.68 -13.92 2.05
C GLN A 36 10.24 -13.38 1.96
N VAL A 37 10.07 -12.32 1.17
CA VAL A 37 8.76 -11.76 0.83
C VAL A 37 7.98 -12.73 -0.04
N LEU A 38 6.72 -12.93 0.30
CA LEU A 38 5.82 -13.83 -0.40
C LEU A 38 4.95 -13.04 -1.40
N PRO A 39 4.76 -13.54 -2.64
CA PRO A 39 3.94 -12.86 -3.64
C PRO A 39 2.45 -12.93 -3.27
N THR A 40 1.85 -11.80 -2.94
CA THR A 40 0.43 -11.72 -2.57
C THR A 40 -0.41 -11.23 -3.76
N ARG A 41 -1.64 -11.73 -3.90
CA ARG A 41 -2.58 -11.24 -4.92
C ARG A 41 -3.23 -9.90 -4.57
N SER A 42 -3.22 -9.54 -3.29
CA SER A 42 -3.81 -8.30 -2.80
C SER A 42 -2.69 -7.35 -2.42
N ALA A 43 -2.69 -6.16 -3.03
CA ALA A 43 -1.77 -5.09 -2.67
C ALA A 43 -1.92 -4.68 -1.19
N CYS A 44 -3.01 -5.03 -0.51
CA CYS A 44 -3.30 -4.63 0.86
C CYS A 44 -2.78 -5.56 1.96
N LYS A 45 -1.98 -6.56 1.59
CA LYS A 45 -1.29 -7.40 2.57
C LYS A 45 0.13 -7.67 2.12
N TYR A 46 1.01 -7.66 3.09
CA TYR A 46 2.40 -8.04 2.93
C TYR A 46 2.63 -9.32 3.73
N CYS A 47 3.24 -10.32 3.13
CA CYS A 47 3.53 -11.58 3.79
C CYS A 47 5.02 -11.90 3.70
N VAL A 48 5.57 -12.45 4.78
CA VAL A 48 6.97 -12.86 4.89
C VAL A 48 7.04 -14.28 5.42
N CYS A 49 8.03 -15.05 4.96
CA CYS A 49 8.34 -16.35 5.53
C CYS A 49 8.98 -16.19 6.91
N SER A 50 8.33 -16.69 7.97
CA SER A 50 8.87 -16.64 9.34
C SER A 50 10.14 -17.48 9.47
N GLU A 51 11.17 -16.95 10.12
CA GLU A 51 12.39 -17.71 10.45
C GLU A 51 12.18 -18.66 11.63
N GLU A 52 11.22 -18.37 12.50
CA GLU A 52 10.97 -19.17 13.71
C GLU A 52 10.00 -20.32 13.42
N THR A 53 8.87 -20.01 12.79
CA THR A 53 7.80 -20.99 12.54
C THR A 53 7.91 -21.65 11.16
N PHE A 54 8.66 -21.06 10.23
CA PHE A 54 8.69 -21.47 8.81
C PHE A 54 7.31 -21.51 8.17
N GLU A 55 6.44 -20.62 8.64
CA GLU A 55 5.12 -20.39 8.08
C GLU A 55 5.00 -18.97 7.50
N PRO A 56 4.10 -18.77 6.53
CA PRO A 56 3.73 -17.45 6.03
C PRO A 56 3.10 -16.57 7.13
N VAL A 57 3.74 -15.46 7.47
CA VAL A 57 3.17 -14.45 8.38
C VAL A 57 2.76 -13.24 7.56
N CYS A 58 1.48 -12.86 7.64
CA CYS A 58 0.90 -11.78 6.84
C CYS A 58 0.45 -10.61 7.72
N PHE A 59 0.72 -9.40 7.24
CA PHE A 59 0.35 -8.15 7.87
C PHE A 59 -0.54 -7.34 6.94
N PRO A 60 -1.64 -6.74 7.44
CA PRO A 60 -2.43 -5.79 6.67
C PRO A 60 -1.64 -4.50 6.47
N ILE A 61 -1.72 -3.91 5.27
CA ILE A 61 -1.15 -2.58 5.04
C ILE A 61 -2.06 -1.53 5.69
N ARG A 62 -1.45 -0.69 6.52
CA ARG A 62 -2.11 0.48 7.13
C ARG A 62 -1.91 1.69 6.22
N CYS A 63 -3.00 2.16 5.59
CA CYS A 63 -2.93 3.33 4.74
C CYS A 63 -3.01 4.64 5.56
N PRO A 64 -2.25 5.68 5.18
CA PRO A 64 -2.42 7.01 5.74
C PRO A 64 -3.77 7.60 5.30
N ALA A 65 -4.31 8.52 6.10
CA ALA A 65 -5.50 9.27 5.72
C ALA A 65 -5.18 10.17 4.51
N PRO A 66 -5.95 10.10 3.41
CA PRO A 66 -5.70 10.93 2.24
C PRO A 66 -5.94 12.41 2.55
N ALA A 67 -5.09 13.28 2.02
CA ALA A 67 -5.13 14.73 2.20
C ALA A 67 -5.90 15.43 1.07
N CYS A 68 -7.02 14.86 0.62
CA CYS A 68 -7.88 15.46 -0.41
C CYS A 68 -9.31 14.96 -0.24
N SER A 69 -10.28 15.75 -0.70
CA SER A 69 -11.71 15.42 -0.59
C SER A 69 -12.17 14.34 -1.57
N ASN A 70 -11.39 14.05 -2.62
CA ASN A 70 -11.73 13.03 -3.64
C ASN A 70 -10.55 12.06 -3.91
N PRO A 71 -10.19 11.20 -2.95
CA PRO A 71 -9.15 10.20 -3.15
C PRO A 71 -9.62 9.08 -4.08
N VAL A 72 -8.73 8.59 -4.94
CA VAL A 72 -9.02 7.56 -5.95
C VAL A 72 -8.13 6.33 -5.74
N TYR A 73 -8.70 5.13 -5.84
CA TYR A 73 -7.93 3.89 -5.85
C TYR A 73 -7.43 3.59 -7.25
N LYS A 74 -6.11 3.45 -7.40
CA LYS A 74 -5.50 3.02 -8.66
C LYS A 74 -5.42 1.49 -8.70
N ASP A 75 -5.53 0.93 -9.90
CA ASP A 75 -5.35 -0.50 -10.11
C ASP A 75 -4.00 -0.98 -9.55
N GLY A 76 -4.03 -2.12 -8.87
CA GLY A 76 -2.85 -2.70 -8.22
C GLY A 76 -2.34 -1.98 -6.98
N HIS A 77 -2.98 -0.89 -6.52
CA HIS A 77 -2.58 -0.17 -5.31
C HIS A 77 -3.52 -0.49 -4.14
N CYS A 78 -2.97 -0.61 -2.93
CA CYS A 78 -3.81 -0.76 -1.74
C CYS A 78 -4.42 0.56 -1.30
N CYS A 79 -3.60 1.61 -1.24
CA CYS A 79 -4.00 2.88 -0.68
C CYS A 79 -4.53 3.82 -1.76
N ALA A 80 -5.53 4.62 -1.38
CA ALA A 80 -6.05 5.65 -2.25
C ALA A 80 -5.01 6.76 -2.45
N VAL A 81 -5.01 7.36 -3.63
CA VAL A 81 -4.14 8.46 -4.03
C VAL A 81 -4.97 9.67 -4.40
N CYS A 82 -4.45 10.87 -4.20
CA CYS A 82 -5.12 12.09 -4.63
C CYS A 82 -4.86 12.32 -6.13
N PRO A 83 -5.89 12.33 -6.99
CA PRO A 83 -5.75 12.70 -8.40
C PRO A 83 -5.62 14.22 -8.51
N GLY A 84 -4.50 14.69 -9.07
CA GLY A 84 -4.27 16.12 -9.35
C GLY A 84 -2.88 16.60 -8.94
N PRO A 85 -2.46 17.80 -9.39
CA PRO A 85 -1.31 18.48 -8.83
C PRO A 85 -1.55 18.66 -7.32
N LYS A 86 -0.55 18.39 -6.48
CA LYS A 86 -0.62 18.59 -5.02
C LYS A 86 -0.89 20.04 -4.60
N THR A 87 -0.98 20.94 -5.58
CA THR A 87 -1.09 22.39 -5.48
C THR A 87 -2.43 22.92 -6.00
N ALA A 88 -3.27 22.10 -6.63
CA ALA A 88 -4.50 22.57 -7.28
C ALA A 88 -5.77 21.98 -6.65
N CYS A 89 -6.79 22.82 -6.49
CA CYS A 89 -8.10 22.44 -5.97
C CYS A 89 -9.09 22.18 -7.12
N LEU A 90 -9.87 21.10 -7.08
CA LEU A 90 -10.94 20.84 -8.04
C LEU A 90 -12.30 21.20 -7.43
N VAL A 91 -13.02 22.15 -8.04
CA VAL A 91 -14.36 22.58 -7.62
C VAL A 91 -15.31 22.55 -8.81
N ASP A 92 -16.38 21.74 -8.74
CA ASP A 92 -17.44 21.70 -9.76
C ASP A 92 -16.91 21.53 -11.21
N GLY A 93 -15.81 20.77 -11.37
CA GLY A 93 -15.13 20.53 -12.67
C GLY A 93 -14.07 21.57 -13.06
N ILE A 94 -13.89 22.62 -12.27
CA ILE A 94 -12.90 23.68 -12.46
C ILE A 94 -11.66 23.38 -11.61
N THR A 95 -10.48 23.39 -12.22
CA THR A 95 -9.20 23.30 -11.51
C THR A 95 -8.74 24.71 -11.17
N ILE A 96 -8.50 24.97 -9.88
CA ILE A 96 -8.01 26.25 -9.34
C ILE A 96 -6.56 26.00 -8.91
N GLU A 97 -5.61 26.73 -9.46
CA GLU A 97 -4.22 26.61 -9.06
C GLU A 97 -3.98 27.20 -7.66
N GLU A 98 -2.83 26.88 -7.08
CA GLU A 98 -2.46 27.34 -5.74
C GLU A 98 -2.50 28.87 -5.63
N GLY A 99 -3.18 29.39 -4.60
CA GLY A 99 -3.27 30.82 -4.37
C GLY A 99 -4.24 31.55 -5.32
N GLU A 100 -4.86 30.84 -6.26
CA GLU A 100 -5.86 31.42 -7.14
C GLU A 100 -7.26 31.41 -6.53
N SER A 101 -8.11 32.28 -7.10
CA SER A 101 -9.52 32.34 -6.78
C SER A 101 -10.36 32.39 -8.05
N VAL A 102 -11.52 31.75 -8.01
CA VAL A 102 -12.49 31.76 -9.10
C VAL A 102 -13.84 32.24 -8.61
N THR A 103 -14.56 32.93 -9.47
CA THR A 103 -15.95 33.35 -9.23
C THR A 103 -16.87 32.62 -10.18
N MET A 104 -17.85 31.92 -9.63
CA MET A 104 -18.84 31.15 -10.39
C MET A 104 -20.21 31.81 -10.28
N PRO A 105 -20.92 32.06 -11.39
CA PRO A 105 -22.29 32.54 -11.34
C PRO A 105 -23.23 31.45 -10.82
N LEU A 106 -24.10 31.79 -9.87
CA LEU A 106 -25.16 30.89 -9.38
C LEU A 106 -26.54 31.34 -9.87
N SER A 107 -26.81 32.63 -9.85
CA SER A 107 -28.05 33.24 -10.34
C SER A 107 -27.81 34.69 -10.76
N SER A 108 -28.85 35.39 -11.21
CA SER A 108 -28.77 36.81 -11.58
C SER A 108 -28.35 37.73 -10.42
N ARG A 109 -28.45 37.27 -9.17
CA ARG A 109 -28.11 38.05 -7.97
C ARG A 109 -27.07 37.39 -7.07
N CYS A 110 -26.69 36.15 -7.35
CA CYS A 110 -25.78 35.39 -6.51
C CYS A 110 -24.61 34.83 -7.32
N TYR A 111 -23.44 34.84 -6.70
CA TYR A 111 -22.23 34.21 -7.20
C TYR A 111 -21.53 33.48 -6.05
N LYS A 112 -20.70 32.51 -6.40
CA LYS A 112 -19.88 31.72 -5.48
C LYS A 112 -18.43 32.08 -5.74
N ILE A 113 -17.71 32.51 -4.71
CA ILE A 113 -16.26 32.73 -4.77
C ILE A 113 -15.60 31.50 -4.15
N CYS A 114 -14.59 30.93 -4.80
CA CYS A 114 -13.78 29.85 -4.27
C CYS A 114 -12.30 30.24 -4.29
N MET A 115 -11.57 29.98 -3.22
CA MET A 115 -10.13 30.22 -3.09
C MET A 115 -9.38 28.92 -2.82
N CYS A 116 -8.30 28.66 -3.55
CA CYS A 116 -7.42 27.50 -3.30
C CYS A 116 -6.24 27.92 -2.39
N PRO A 117 -6.18 27.46 -1.13
CA PRO A 117 -5.15 27.91 -0.20
C PRO A 117 -3.78 27.31 -0.54
N SER A 118 -2.72 28.11 -0.35
CA SER A 118 -1.31 27.67 -0.47
C SER A 118 -0.89 26.65 0.60
N VAL A 119 -1.66 26.56 1.69
CA VAL A 119 -1.40 25.63 2.79
C VAL A 119 -2.69 24.87 3.10
N GLY A 120 -2.70 23.56 2.84
CA GLY A 120 -3.82 22.70 3.18
C GLY A 120 -4.06 22.62 4.69
N LYS A 121 -5.32 22.46 5.11
CA LYS A 121 -5.65 22.24 6.53
C LYS A 121 -5.18 20.83 6.95
N PRO A 122 -4.58 20.67 8.15
CA PRO A 122 -4.22 19.36 8.68
C PRO A 122 -5.43 18.42 8.70
N GLY A 123 -5.30 17.25 8.08
CA GLY A 123 -6.34 16.21 8.05
C GLY A 123 -7.51 16.43 7.10
N VAL A 124 -7.58 17.57 6.39
CA VAL A 124 -8.66 17.89 5.43
C VAL A 124 -8.15 18.02 4.00
N GLY A 125 -6.84 18.22 3.82
CA GLY A 125 -6.24 18.35 2.50
C GLY A 125 -6.25 19.76 1.93
N ILE A 126 -5.79 19.90 0.69
CA ILE A 126 -5.96 21.12 -0.10
C ILE A 126 -7.38 21.13 -0.70
N GLN A 127 -8.33 21.63 0.09
CA GLN A 127 -9.70 21.86 -0.37
C GLN A 127 -9.89 23.36 -0.61
N ALA A 128 -10.57 23.72 -1.70
CA ALA A 128 -10.95 25.11 -1.93
C ALA A 128 -11.96 25.58 -0.87
N ASP A 129 -11.75 26.78 -0.36
CA ASP A 129 -12.70 27.47 0.52
C ASP A 129 -13.67 28.28 -0.33
N CYS A 130 -14.97 27.99 -0.24
CA CYS A 130 -15.99 28.59 -1.08
C CYS A 130 -17.05 29.34 -0.27
N ALA A 131 -17.36 30.57 -0.68
CA ALA A 131 -18.39 31.41 -0.09
C ALA A 131 -19.41 31.88 -1.14
N GLN A 132 -20.70 31.78 -0.81
CA GLN A 132 -21.77 32.34 -1.64
C GLN A 132 -22.03 33.80 -1.24
N VAL A 133 -22.06 34.68 -2.24
CA VAL A 133 -22.36 36.10 -2.07
C VAL A 133 -23.59 36.43 -2.93
N CYS A 134 -24.61 37.02 -2.30
CA CYS A 134 -25.82 37.47 -2.98
C CYS A 134 -26.02 38.97 -2.74
N ARG A 135 -26.37 39.72 -3.80
CA ARG A 135 -26.79 41.11 -3.65
C ARG A 135 -28.18 41.17 -3.03
N THR A 136 -28.31 41.87 -1.91
CA THR A 136 -29.62 42.24 -1.35
C THR A 136 -30.21 43.37 -2.18
N SER A 137 -31.50 43.25 -2.51
CA SER A 137 -32.30 44.23 -3.24
C SER A 137 -32.47 45.53 -2.49
#